data_AF-A0A845L543-F1
#
_entry.id   AF-A0A845L543-F1
#
_cell.length_a   1.000
_cell.length_b   1.000
_cell.length_c   1.000
_cell.angle_alpha   90.00
_cell.angle_beta   90.00
_cell.angle_gamma   90.00
#
_symmetry.space_group_name_H-M   'P 1'
#
loop_
_entity.id
_entity.type
_entity.pdbx_description
1 polymer ?
#
loop_
_entity_poly.entity_id
_entity_poly.type
_entity_poly.pdbx_seq_one_letter_code
_entity_poly.pdbx_strand_id
1 'polypeptide(L)'
;MLDRMFNRRTFLGLAGACGIGLAAYGLRRRLSVAPAVAQSIVPEDPMAEPLPINQPGRWVDLSGFRLSRRKFPYPYRAAVAITSDIDGSTLDEFGAIHEYLNTQTMTAMGQGLGLDISDSFWMYNATDVVAKVHPDGRDMTCQMTYRKGTSQQPYCADAISHYLRCGWIDSIHSYGDFTRTNPADVRFARSLAEAAVKEWQRTGMDKRFEVWIDHGNNANVQNFGGADRDDLHYQAGDDPASPYYHTDLLPNIRFVWGSTRGSFESRLSRPSLIYRRTLRDGRRMWGFYRYTNKGLDGQNSPRWIWSPHLLKEQLNTENFRQLKESGGYAAFAQHLGGPSNLNPPFRPLEYEPLQLLAREQEQGEILVARTSRLLRYNLADLFVRWTAVRDDVSGAVTIDISAIDDPHLGSYTPEINDIRGITFSCSDPFQATIALKGKPLDPAWIVRHRPDGTGFGAIGIAWHQADQRNYRVNDRPR
;
A
#
# COMPACT_ATOMS: atom_id res chain seq x y z
N MET A 1 31.17 -33.88 -5.55
CA MET A 1 31.41 -33.10 -4.32
C MET A 1 30.34 -32.04 -4.24
N LEU A 2 29.21 -32.44 -3.68
CA LEU A 2 28.05 -31.60 -3.37
C LEU A 2 28.10 -31.29 -1.88
N ASP A 3 27.51 -30.16 -1.56
CA ASP A 3 26.69 -29.92 -0.37
C ASP A 3 27.27 -28.99 0.73
N ARG A 4 26.38 -28.04 1.09
CA ARG A 4 26.17 -27.37 2.38
C ARG A 4 26.57 -25.91 2.60
N MET A 5 25.49 -25.13 2.70
CA MET A 5 25.18 -24.14 3.74
C MET A 5 25.60 -22.67 3.50
N PHE A 6 24.69 -21.90 2.89
CA PHE A 6 24.36 -20.54 3.36
C PHE A 6 22.83 -20.42 3.40
N ASN A 7 22.27 -20.35 4.62
CA ASN A 7 20.86 -20.61 4.93
C ASN A 7 20.20 -19.38 5.57
N ARG A 8 19.13 -18.86 4.93
CA ARG A 8 17.89 -18.19 5.41
C ARG A 8 17.84 -17.27 6.65
N ARG A 9 18.84 -17.15 7.52
CA ARG A 9 18.67 -16.54 8.86
C ARG A 9 19.15 -15.09 9.01
N THR A 10 19.99 -14.57 8.12
CA THR A 10 20.68 -13.29 8.40
C THR A 10 19.88 -12.05 8.00
N PHE A 11 18.95 -12.15 7.04
CA PHE A 11 18.12 -11.00 6.64
C PHE A 11 16.83 -10.90 7.48
N LEU A 12 16.24 -12.02 7.86
CA LEU A 12 15.03 -12.05 8.71
C LEU A 12 15.33 -11.94 10.21
N GLY A 13 16.59 -12.15 10.63
CA GLY A 13 16.98 -12.21 12.04
C GLY A 13 17.16 -10.86 12.75
N LEU A 14 17.39 -9.76 12.02
CA LEU A 14 17.69 -8.45 12.61
C LEU A 14 16.45 -7.59 12.90
N ALA A 15 15.28 -7.94 12.34
CA ALA A 15 14.00 -7.32 12.71
C ALA A 15 13.32 -7.99 13.93
N GLY A 16 13.80 -9.16 14.36
CA GLY A 16 13.11 -10.04 15.32
C GLY A 16 13.67 -10.10 16.75
N ALA A 17 14.78 -9.43 17.08
CA ALA A 17 15.45 -9.63 18.37
C ALA A 17 15.59 -8.34 19.17
N CYS A 18 14.51 -7.88 19.81
CA CYS A 18 14.57 -6.98 20.97
C CYS A 18 13.35 -7.21 21.87
N GLY A 19 13.48 -8.18 22.75
CA GLY A 19 12.57 -8.42 23.87
C GLY A 19 13.25 -9.38 24.82
N ILE A 20 13.66 -8.85 25.97
CA ILE A 20 13.81 -9.49 27.30
C ILE A 20 15.03 -8.90 28.00
N GLY A 21 14.75 -7.95 28.90
CA GLY A 21 15.62 -7.60 30.02
C GLY A 21 15.34 -8.53 31.20
N LEU A 22 16.43 -9.12 31.73
CA LEU A 22 16.73 -9.47 33.13
C LEU A 22 15.58 -9.83 34.11
N ALA A 23 15.61 -11.06 34.64
CA ALA A 23 15.49 -11.34 36.08
C ALA A 23 15.99 -12.75 36.44
N ALA A 24 16.61 -12.84 37.61
CA ALA A 24 17.41 -13.96 38.10
C ALA A 24 16.61 -15.01 38.92
N TYR A 25 17.19 -16.21 39.00
CA TYR A 25 17.23 -17.17 40.13
C TYR A 25 15.95 -17.48 40.94
N GLY A 26 15.54 -18.76 40.95
CA GLY A 26 14.74 -19.31 42.06
C GLY A 26 13.84 -20.51 41.75
N LEU A 27 14.29 -21.70 42.14
CA LEU A 27 13.50 -22.89 42.54
C LEU A 27 12.29 -23.35 41.68
N ARG A 28 12.51 -24.45 40.95
CA ARG A 28 11.46 -25.32 40.41
C ARG A 28 10.65 -25.97 41.55
N ARG A 29 9.36 -25.66 41.65
CA ARG A 29 8.34 -26.59 42.15
C ARG A 29 7.29 -26.81 41.07
N ARG A 30 7.16 -28.06 40.64
CA ARG A 30 6.13 -28.55 39.71
C ARG A 30 4.76 -28.42 40.39
N LEU A 31 3.88 -27.63 39.80
CA LEU A 31 2.44 -27.81 39.92
C LEU A 31 1.88 -27.84 38.49
N SER A 32 1.43 -29.02 38.07
CA SER A 32 0.73 -29.22 36.81
C SER A 32 -0.66 -28.59 36.93
N VAL A 33 -0.84 -27.44 36.30
CA VAL A 33 -2.17 -26.92 35.97
C VAL A 33 -2.36 -27.21 34.49
N ALA A 34 -3.41 -27.97 34.17
CA ALA A 34 -3.79 -28.23 32.78
C ALA A 34 -4.00 -26.88 32.06
N PRO A 35 -3.55 -26.73 30.80
CA PRO A 35 -3.73 -25.48 30.09
C PRO A 35 -5.23 -25.28 29.86
N ALA A 36 -5.79 -24.24 30.48
CA ALA A 36 -7.07 -23.71 30.07
C ALA A 36 -6.92 -23.33 28.59
N VAL A 37 -7.72 -23.97 27.74
CA VAL A 37 -7.86 -23.57 26.33
C VAL A 37 -8.51 -22.20 26.35
N ALA A 38 -7.68 -21.15 26.40
CA ALA A 38 -8.11 -19.81 26.10
C ALA A 38 -8.53 -19.83 24.62
N GLN A 39 -9.83 -19.90 24.37
CA GLN A 39 -10.38 -19.51 23.08
C GLN A 39 -9.98 -18.04 22.91
N SER A 40 -8.89 -17.79 22.18
CA SER A 40 -8.52 -16.45 21.77
C SER A 40 -9.63 -15.98 20.82
N ILE A 41 -10.59 -15.23 21.35
CA ILE A 41 -11.49 -14.42 20.54
C ILE A 41 -10.54 -13.48 19.79
N VAL A 42 -10.25 -13.78 18.53
CA VAL A 42 -9.55 -12.84 17.65
C VAL A 42 -10.51 -11.65 17.54
N PRO A 43 -10.12 -10.44 17.99
CA PRO A 43 -10.98 -9.27 17.89
C PRO A 43 -11.47 -9.11 16.45
N GLU A 44 -12.73 -8.71 16.28
CA GLU A 44 -13.22 -8.39 14.94
C GLU A 44 -12.32 -7.33 14.30
N ASP A 45 -11.93 -7.62 13.07
CA ASP A 45 -11.04 -6.83 12.24
C ASP A 45 -11.71 -5.48 11.95
N PRO A 46 -11.27 -4.36 12.54
CA PRO A 46 -11.95 -3.08 12.35
C PRO A 46 -11.81 -2.70 10.87
N MET A 47 -12.92 -2.63 10.15
CA MET A 47 -12.94 -2.27 8.73
C MET A 47 -13.91 -1.13 8.49
N ALA A 48 -13.61 -0.32 7.49
CA ALA A 48 -14.55 0.68 7.02
C ALA A 48 -15.71 -0.01 6.26
N GLU A 49 -16.93 0.29 6.66
CA GLU A 49 -18.14 -0.22 6.00
C GLU A 49 -18.63 0.78 4.94
N PRO A 50 -19.12 0.30 3.79
CA PRO A 50 -19.66 1.16 2.75
C PRO A 50 -20.95 1.85 3.21
N LEU A 51 -21.26 3.00 2.60
CA LEU A 51 -22.60 3.57 2.68
C LEU A 51 -23.64 2.52 2.30
N PRO A 52 -24.84 2.52 2.89
CA PRO A 52 -25.86 1.52 2.57
C PRO A 52 -26.14 1.39 1.07
N ILE A 53 -26.08 2.50 0.32
CA ILE A 53 -26.29 2.53 -1.14
C ILE A 53 -25.16 1.86 -1.94
N ASN A 54 -23.97 1.75 -1.33
CA ASN A 54 -22.76 1.14 -1.89
C ASN A 54 -22.52 -0.29 -1.38
N GLN A 55 -23.46 -0.90 -0.67
CA GLN A 55 -23.32 -2.31 -0.28
C GLN A 55 -23.37 -3.22 -1.53
N PRO A 56 -22.46 -4.21 -1.65
CA PRO A 56 -22.53 -5.21 -2.72
C PRO A 56 -23.91 -5.89 -2.77
N GLY A 57 -24.45 -6.05 -3.99
CA GLY A 57 -25.75 -6.70 -4.19
C GLY A 57 -26.97 -5.80 -3.98
N ARG A 58 -26.80 -4.54 -3.55
CA ARG A 58 -27.93 -3.60 -3.46
C ARG A 58 -28.32 -3.11 -4.85
N TRP A 59 -29.59 -3.33 -5.22
CA TRP A 59 -30.18 -2.85 -6.47
C TRP A 59 -31.15 -1.70 -6.23
N VAL A 60 -31.16 -0.75 -7.14
CA VAL A 60 -32.19 0.29 -7.30
C VAL A 60 -33.00 -0.06 -8.54
N ASP A 61 -34.32 -0.06 -8.42
CA ASP A 61 -35.25 -0.24 -9.54
C ASP A 61 -35.89 1.11 -9.89
N LEU A 62 -35.73 1.52 -11.15
CA LEU A 62 -36.27 2.75 -11.72
C LEU A 62 -37.27 2.39 -12.81
N SER A 63 -38.44 1.93 -12.39
CA SER A 63 -39.55 1.53 -13.28
C SER A 63 -39.13 0.46 -14.31
N GLY A 64 -38.45 -0.59 -13.85
CA GLY A 64 -37.94 -1.68 -14.67
C GLY A 64 -36.50 -1.52 -15.16
N PHE A 65 -35.89 -0.34 -14.96
CA PHE A 65 -34.45 -0.17 -15.13
C PHE A 65 -33.74 -0.50 -13.82
N ARG A 66 -32.95 -1.58 -13.80
CA ARG A 66 -32.21 -2.01 -12.61
C ARG A 66 -30.79 -1.47 -12.64
N LEU A 67 -30.33 -1.00 -11.49
CA LEU A 67 -29.00 -0.40 -11.30
C LEU A 67 -28.38 -0.87 -9.98
N SER A 68 -27.09 -1.20 -9.99
CA SER A 68 -26.32 -1.51 -8.78
C SER A 68 -24.88 -1.03 -8.94
N ARG A 69 -24.31 -0.43 -7.89
CA ARG A 69 -22.90 -0.02 -7.88
C ARG A 69 -22.00 -1.25 -7.78
N ARG A 70 -20.99 -1.35 -8.65
CA ARG A 70 -19.98 -2.41 -8.63
C ARG A 70 -18.80 -2.01 -7.76
N LYS A 71 -18.24 -2.99 -7.05
CA LYS A 71 -17.09 -2.78 -6.16
C LYS A 71 -15.78 -2.46 -6.86
N PHE A 72 -15.59 -3.00 -8.05
CA PHE A 72 -14.41 -2.77 -8.86
C PHE A 72 -14.81 -2.25 -10.24
N PRO A 73 -13.90 -1.54 -10.93
CA PRO A 73 -14.12 -1.15 -12.31
C PRO A 73 -14.38 -2.41 -13.16
N TYR A 74 -15.31 -2.35 -14.11
CA TYR A 74 -15.50 -3.47 -15.03
C TYR A 74 -14.23 -3.63 -15.90
N PRO A 75 -13.77 -4.87 -16.21
CA PRO A 75 -14.34 -6.18 -15.85
C PRO A 75 -13.84 -6.80 -14.52
N TYR A 76 -12.99 -6.09 -13.78
CA TYR A 76 -12.25 -6.65 -12.65
C TYR A 76 -13.14 -7.20 -11.53
N ARG A 77 -12.64 -8.26 -10.89
CA ARG A 77 -13.29 -8.98 -9.79
C ARG A 77 -12.59 -8.80 -8.46
N ALA A 78 -11.33 -8.38 -8.48
CA ALA A 78 -10.52 -8.04 -7.32
C ALA A 78 -9.59 -6.87 -7.69
N ALA A 79 -9.02 -6.22 -6.69
CA ALA A 79 -8.03 -5.16 -6.91
C ALA A 79 -6.88 -5.27 -5.92
N VAL A 80 -5.66 -5.07 -6.41
CA VAL A 80 -4.44 -5.24 -5.62
C VAL A 80 -3.43 -4.12 -5.84
N ALA A 81 -2.61 -3.90 -4.83
CA ALA A 81 -1.41 -3.08 -4.90
C ALA A 81 -0.20 -3.89 -4.45
N ILE A 82 0.95 -3.68 -5.09
CA ILE A 82 2.23 -4.01 -4.48
C ILE A 82 2.66 -2.77 -3.68
N THR A 83 2.64 -2.89 -2.36
CA THR A 83 3.06 -1.86 -1.42
C THR A 83 4.53 -2.11 -1.09
N SER A 84 5.43 -1.66 -1.95
CA SER A 84 6.87 -1.88 -1.78
C SER A 84 7.47 -0.82 -0.85
N ASP A 85 8.36 -1.26 0.03
CA ASP A 85 9.19 -0.38 0.85
C ASP A 85 10.59 -0.28 0.21
N ILE A 86 11.16 0.92 0.21
CA ILE A 86 12.43 1.25 -0.46
C ILE A 86 13.66 0.62 0.24
N ASP A 87 13.43 -0.19 1.28
CA ASP A 87 14.44 -0.78 2.15
C ASP A 87 15.60 -1.39 1.38
N GLY A 88 16.81 -0.88 1.63
CA GLY A 88 18.04 -1.35 0.99
C GLY A 88 18.12 -1.10 -0.51
N SER A 89 17.12 -0.57 -1.20
CA SER A 89 17.20 -0.40 -2.64
C SER A 89 18.16 0.74 -3.00
N THR A 90 19.11 0.49 -3.89
CA THR A 90 19.94 1.53 -4.53
C THR A 90 19.23 2.18 -5.71
N LEU A 91 19.69 3.35 -6.16
CA LEU A 91 19.02 4.12 -7.22
C LEU A 91 18.91 3.35 -8.55
N ASP A 92 19.97 2.63 -8.92
CA ASP A 92 20.02 1.83 -10.13
C ASP A 92 19.14 0.58 -10.06
N GLU A 93 19.07 -0.07 -8.89
CA GLU A 93 18.12 -1.15 -8.61
C GLU A 93 16.68 -0.67 -8.75
N PHE A 94 16.34 0.43 -8.06
CA PHE A 94 15.03 1.04 -8.11
C PHE A 94 14.59 1.31 -9.56
N GLY A 95 15.47 1.97 -10.32
CA GLY A 95 15.21 2.31 -11.71
C GLY A 95 15.02 1.07 -12.60
N ALA A 96 15.82 0.02 -12.41
CA ALA A 96 15.70 -1.22 -13.18
C ALA A 96 14.42 -2.00 -12.83
N ILE A 97 14.05 -2.05 -11.56
CA ILE A 97 12.82 -2.70 -11.08
C ILE A 97 11.59 -2.00 -11.68
N HIS A 98 11.49 -0.67 -11.54
CA HIS A 98 10.34 0.07 -12.06
C HIS A 98 10.29 0.13 -13.59
N GLU A 99 11.43 0.14 -14.28
CA GLU A 99 11.47 -0.03 -15.73
C GLU A 99 10.79 -1.34 -16.15
N TYR A 100 11.06 -2.44 -15.45
CA TYR A 100 10.42 -3.72 -15.71
C TYR A 100 8.93 -3.75 -15.30
N LEU A 101 8.59 -3.24 -14.13
CA LEU A 101 7.22 -3.29 -13.63
C LEU A 101 6.27 -2.40 -14.44
N ASN A 102 6.69 -1.17 -14.74
CA ASN A 102 5.79 -0.13 -15.20
C ASN A 102 5.78 0.11 -16.72
N THR A 103 6.80 -0.35 -17.44
CA THR A 103 6.91 -0.10 -18.89
C THR A 103 6.53 -1.33 -19.71
N GLN A 104 6.38 -1.14 -21.02
CA GLN A 104 6.40 -2.24 -22.01
C GLN A 104 7.69 -2.21 -22.84
N THR A 105 8.80 -1.75 -22.28
CA THR A 105 10.09 -1.81 -22.97
C THR A 105 10.81 -3.12 -22.67
N MET A 106 11.73 -3.53 -23.55
CA MET A 106 12.59 -4.68 -23.28
C MET A 106 13.64 -4.31 -22.23
N THR A 107 13.72 -5.11 -21.17
CA THR A 107 14.63 -4.91 -20.03
C THR A 107 15.55 -6.11 -19.84
N ALA A 108 16.45 -6.05 -18.85
CA ALA A 108 17.24 -7.21 -18.45
C ALA A 108 16.40 -8.36 -17.84
N MET A 109 15.18 -8.09 -17.37
CA MET A 109 14.20 -9.08 -16.88
C MET A 109 13.25 -9.58 -18.00
N GLY A 110 13.52 -9.19 -19.25
CA GLY A 110 12.64 -9.41 -20.39
C GLY A 110 11.68 -8.25 -20.64
N GLN A 111 10.60 -8.53 -21.36
CA GLN A 111 9.56 -7.56 -21.68
C GLN A 111 8.92 -7.01 -20.40
N GLY A 112 8.88 -5.67 -20.27
CA GLY A 112 8.23 -5.01 -19.14
C GLY A 112 6.73 -5.31 -19.06
N LEU A 113 6.19 -5.25 -17.84
CA LEU A 113 4.84 -5.72 -17.49
C LEU A 113 3.73 -4.70 -17.70
N GLY A 114 4.07 -3.40 -17.84
CA GLY A 114 3.08 -2.33 -17.99
C GLY A 114 2.10 -2.20 -16.82
N LEU A 115 2.49 -2.63 -15.61
CA LEU A 115 1.67 -2.54 -14.39
C LEU A 115 1.75 -1.14 -13.77
N ASP A 116 0.70 -0.73 -13.08
CA ASP A 116 0.71 0.48 -12.26
C ASP A 116 1.16 0.14 -10.84
N ILE A 117 2.46 0.08 -10.62
CA ILE A 117 3.08 -0.21 -9.31
C ILE A 117 3.92 0.99 -8.87
N SER A 118 3.83 1.34 -7.59
CA SER A 118 4.66 2.34 -6.94
C SER A 118 5.46 1.72 -5.79
N ASP A 119 6.43 2.49 -5.32
CA ASP A 119 7.19 2.23 -4.11
C ASP A 119 7.14 3.46 -3.20
N SER A 120 7.80 3.34 -2.06
CA SER A 120 8.04 4.40 -1.09
C SER A 120 9.41 5.08 -1.31
N PHE A 121 9.74 6.03 -0.45
CA PHE A 121 11.09 6.61 -0.38
C PHE A 121 11.46 6.98 1.05
N TRP A 122 12.76 7.12 1.28
CA TRP A 122 13.34 7.66 2.50
C TRP A 122 13.75 9.13 2.34
N MET A 123 13.48 9.98 3.33
CA MET A 123 14.13 11.30 3.38
C MET A 123 15.57 11.18 3.88
N TYR A 124 15.79 10.39 4.95
CA TYR A 124 17.06 10.26 5.65
C TYR A 124 17.50 8.80 5.79
N ASN A 125 18.79 8.62 6.05
CA ASN A 125 19.37 7.34 6.46
C ASN A 125 20.27 7.55 7.69
N ALA A 126 19.98 6.86 8.77
CA ALA A 126 20.77 6.86 9.99
C ALA A 126 20.98 5.44 10.51
N THR A 127 20.93 4.42 9.64
CA THR A 127 21.15 3.04 10.05
C THR A 127 22.62 2.76 10.39
N ASP A 128 22.89 1.93 11.40
CA ASP A 128 24.23 1.34 11.64
C ASP A 128 24.29 -0.15 11.31
N VAL A 129 23.21 -0.70 10.74
CA VAL A 129 23.15 -2.10 10.37
C VAL A 129 24.22 -2.36 9.31
N VAL A 130 25.19 -3.19 9.66
CA VAL A 130 26.26 -3.62 8.74
C VAL A 130 25.70 -4.69 7.82
N ALA A 131 25.15 -4.27 6.69
CA ALA A 131 24.67 -5.16 5.64
C ALA A 131 25.08 -4.64 4.26
N LYS A 132 25.22 -5.56 3.31
CA LYS A 132 25.34 -5.24 1.90
C LYS A 132 23.95 -5.13 1.30
N VAL A 133 23.77 -4.19 0.40
CA VAL A 133 22.51 -3.95 -0.29
C VAL A 133 22.57 -4.22 -1.78
N HIS A 134 23.79 -4.24 -2.33
CA HIS A 134 23.99 -4.45 -3.75
C HIS A 134 25.09 -5.51 -4.00
N PRO A 135 25.00 -6.29 -5.09
CA PRO A 135 25.99 -7.32 -5.43
C PRO A 135 27.43 -6.82 -5.62
N ASP A 136 27.62 -5.54 -5.96
CA ASP A 136 28.95 -4.92 -6.12
C ASP A 136 29.63 -4.56 -4.79
N GLY A 137 28.98 -4.85 -3.66
CA GLY A 137 29.52 -4.61 -2.32
C GLY A 137 29.16 -3.26 -1.72
N ARG A 138 28.30 -2.44 -2.35
CA ARG A 138 27.69 -1.28 -1.68
C ARG A 138 26.91 -1.72 -0.43
N ASP A 139 26.99 -0.91 0.62
CA ASP A 139 26.38 -1.16 1.92
C ASP A 139 25.13 -0.33 2.15
N MET A 140 24.51 -0.49 3.33
CA MET A 140 23.28 0.23 3.69
C MET A 140 23.35 1.75 3.54
N THR A 141 24.55 2.36 3.57
CA THR A 141 24.67 3.81 3.38
C THR A 141 24.40 4.25 1.95
N CYS A 142 24.43 3.31 0.99
CA CYS A 142 24.16 3.55 -0.42
C CYS A 142 22.67 3.47 -0.79
N GLN A 143 21.78 3.07 0.13
CA GLN A 143 20.35 2.99 -0.14
C GLN A 143 19.77 4.36 -0.57
N MET A 144 18.80 4.31 -1.47
CA MET A 144 18.20 5.47 -2.10
C MET A 144 17.45 6.31 -1.07
N THR A 145 17.97 7.51 -0.82
CA THR A 145 17.44 8.48 0.14
C THR A 145 17.52 9.88 -0.45
N TYR A 146 16.63 10.77 -0.01
CA TYR A 146 16.63 12.15 -0.50
C TYR A 146 17.89 12.90 -0.09
N ARG A 147 18.30 12.74 1.17
CA ARG A 147 19.52 13.36 1.72
C ARG A 147 20.58 12.34 2.07
N LYS A 148 21.84 12.76 2.03
CA LYS A 148 22.97 11.94 2.46
C LYS A 148 22.99 11.86 3.98
N GLY A 149 22.70 10.67 4.51
CA GLY A 149 22.64 10.44 5.95
C GLY A 149 21.50 11.23 6.60
N THR A 150 21.81 11.95 7.69
CA THR A 150 20.92 12.95 8.33
C THR A 150 21.30 14.40 8.00
N SER A 151 22.24 14.60 7.08
CA SER A 151 22.74 15.94 6.71
C SER A 151 21.74 16.68 5.80
N GLN A 152 22.03 17.95 5.49
CA GLN A 152 21.28 18.71 4.50
C GLN A 152 21.74 18.46 3.05
N GLN A 153 22.82 17.69 2.84
CA GLN A 153 23.35 17.42 1.51
C GLN A 153 22.37 16.55 0.70
N PRO A 154 21.95 16.96 -0.52
CA PRO A 154 21.19 16.10 -1.41
C PRO A 154 21.97 14.82 -1.76
N TYR A 155 21.27 13.68 -1.86
CA TYR A 155 21.83 12.42 -2.36
C TYR A 155 21.11 11.96 -3.63
N CYS A 156 19.94 11.32 -3.52
CA CYS A 156 19.11 10.94 -4.67
C CYS A 156 17.92 11.90 -4.88
N ALA A 157 18.03 13.15 -4.41
CA ALA A 157 16.93 14.12 -4.37
C ALA A 157 16.24 14.35 -5.73
N ASP A 158 17.01 14.53 -6.80
CA ASP A 158 16.46 14.77 -8.14
C ASP A 158 15.71 13.55 -8.68
N ALA A 159 16.26 12.35 -8.47
CA ALA A 159 15.64 11.11 -8.88
C ALA A 159 14.35 10.83 -8.11
N ILE A 160 14.36 10.97 -6.78
CA ILE A 160 13.15 10.82 -5.94
C ILE A 160 12.08 11.82 -6.38
N SER A 161 12.47 13.09 -6.59
CA SER A 161 11.55 14.12 -7.06
C SER A 161 10.98 13.80 -8.44
N HIS A 162 11.78 13.21 -9.33
CA HIS A 162 11.35 12.75 -10.63
C HIS A 162 10.33 11.59 -10.52
N TYR A 163 10.64 10.58 -9.72
CA TYR A 163 9.79 9.40 -9.56
C TYR A 163 8.48 9.69 -8.81
N LEU A 164 8.45 10.68 -7.91
CA LEU A 164 7.22 11.23 -7.34
C LEU A 164 6.33 11.90 -8.40
N ARG A 165 6.92 12.55 -9.41
CA ARG A 165 6.15 13.23 -10.47
C ARG A 165 5.55 12.24 -11.46
N CYS A 166 6.28 11.20 -11.86
CA CYS A 166 5.75 10.17 -12.76
C CYS A 166 4.91 9.11 -12.03
N GLY A 167 5.00 9.03 -10.70
CA GLY A 167 4.17 8.14 -9.90
C GLY A 167 4.77 6.76 -9.62
N TRP A 168 6.06 6.56 -9.92
CA TRP A 168 6.81 5.38 -9.48
C TRP A 168 7.07 5.41 -7.96
N ILE A 169 7.01 6.59 -7.35
CA ILE A 169 6.93 6.78 -5.89
C ILE A 169 5.61 7.45 -5.56
N ASP A 170 4.89 6.97 -4.55
CA ASP A 170 3.64 7.60 -4.07
C ASP A 170 3.43 7.53 -2.56
N SER A 171 4.39 6.96 -1.85
CA SER A 171 4.37 6.73 -0.42
C SER A 171 5.65 7.25 0.20
N ILE A 172 5.58 7.70 1.44
CA ILE A 172 6.77 7.97 2.24
C ILE A 172 6.91 6.86 3.29
N HIS A 173 8.10 6.25 3.35
CA HIS A 173 8.41 5.31 4.41
C HIS A 173 8.99 6.14 5.55
N SER A 174 8.19 6.49 6.56
CA SER A 174 8.48 7.44 7.64
C SER A 174 9.41 8.64 7.27
N TYR A 175 10.19 9.21 8.18
CA TYR A 175 11.21 10.20 7.77
C TYR A 175 12.51 9.56 7.28
N GLY A 176 12.80 8.32 7.63
CA GLY A 176 14.11 7.75 7.33
C GLY A 176 14.30 6.39 7.94
N ASP A 177 15.32 5.70 7.46
CA ASP A 177 15.78 4.48 8.10
C ASP A 177 16.62 4.86 9.32
N PHE A 178 16.02 4.82 10.51
CA PHE A 178 16.69 5.05 11.78
C PHE A 178 16.97 3.74 12.52
N THR A 179 17.03 2.60 11.82
CA THR A 179 17.28 1.30 12.45
C THR A 179 18.67 1.24 13.08
N ARG A 180 18.74 0.88 14.36
CA ARG A 180 20.01 0.78 15.09
C ARG A 180 20.21 -0.61 15.70
N THR A 181 21.46 -1.05 15.76
CA THR A 181 21.88 -2.28 16.43
C THR A 181 21.62 -2.18 17.93
N ASN A 182 21.82 -0.99 18.51
CA ASN A 182 21.32 -0.65 19.84
C ASN A 182 20.04 0.19 19.71
N PRO A 183 18.84 -0.35 19.99
CA PRO A 183 17.60 0.41 19.81
C PRO A 183 17.45 1.63 20.72
N ALA A 184 18.25 1.75 21.79
CA ALA A 184 18.28 2.94 22.64
C ALA A 184 19.05 4.11 22.00
N ASP A 185 19.83 3.88 20.93
CA ASP A 185 20.59 4.91 20.22
C ASP A 185 19.70 5.70 19.24
N VAL A 186 18.67 6.37 19.74
CA VAL A 186 17.72 7.10 18.90
C VAL A 186 18.42 8.22 18.13
N ARG A 187 18.35 8.17 16.79
CA ARG A 187 18.94 9.18 15.89
C ARG A 187 17.93 10.10 15.23
N PHE A 188 16.65 9.80 15.34
CA PHE A 188 15.61 10.71 14.90
C PHE A 188 15.50 11.89 15.87
N ALA A 189 15.32 13.08 15.33
CA ALA A 189 15.00 14.30 16.07
C ALA A 189 13.92 15.06 15.30
N ARG A 190 13.01 15.73 16.03
CA ARG A 190 11.94 16.54 15.41
C ARG A 190 12.48 17.58 14.42
N SER A 191 13.67 18.13 14.64
CA SER A 191 14.32 19.05 13.69
C SER A 191 14.58 18.44 12.31
N LEU A 192 14.75 17.12 12.20
CA LEU A 192 14.80 16.42 10.90
C LEU A 192 13.43 16.43 10.23
N ALA A 193 12.36 16.21 10.97
CA ALA A 193 10.99 16.32 10.44
C ALA A 193 10.71 17.73 9.92
N GLU A 194 11.03 18.76 10.71
CA GLU A 194 10.87 20.16 10.33
C GLU A 194 11.64 20.50 9.05
N ALA A 195 12.90 20.05 8.95
CA ALA A 195 13.72 20.27 7.76
C ALA A 195 13.20 19.51 6.53
N ALA A 196 12.64 18.31 6.71
CA ALA A 196 12.03 17.54 5.63
C ALA A 196 10.76 18.21 5.12
N VAL A 197 9.85 18.61 6.01
CA VAL A 197 8.59 19.26 5.63
C VAL A 197 8.85 20.59 4.93
N LYS A 198 9.79 21.39 5.43
CA LYS A 198 10.22 22.63 4.75
C LYS A 198 10.71 22.36 3.33
N GLU A 199 11.49 21.30 3.14
CA GLU A 199 11.99 20.92 1.82
C GLU A 199 10.86 20.43 0.90
N TRP A 200 9.93 19.63 1.42
CA TRP A 200 8.79 19.14 0.65
C TRP A 200 7.90 20.29 0.18
N GLN A 201 7.60 21.25 1.04
CA GLN A 201 6.86 22.46 0.68
C GLN A 201 7.60 23.30 -0.35
N ARG A 202 8.92 23.49 -0.17
CA ARG A 202 9.77 24.25 -1.10
C ARG A 202 9.78 23.65 -2.51
N THR A 203 9.72 22.32 -2.61
CA THR A 203 9.80 21.56 -3.86
C THR A 203 8.44 21.13 -4.42
N GLY A 204 7.36 21.32 -3.64
CA GLY A 204 6.01 20.84 -3.96
C GLY A 204 5.83 19.32 -3.86
N MET A 205 6.75 18.60 -3.18
CA MET A 205 6.65 17.16 -2.96
C MET A 205 5.53 16.78 -1.99
N ASP A 206 5.17 17.67 -1.06
CA ASP A 206 4.10 17.52 -0.07
C ASP A 206 2.71 17.25 -0.69
N LYS A 207 2.56 17.54 -1.99
CA LYS A 207 1.34 17.31 -2.78
C LYS A 207 1.38 16.01 -3.60
N ARG A 208 2.45 15.22 -3.50
CA ARG A 208 2.72 14.08 -4.40
C ARG A 208 2.59 12.71 -3.74
N PHE A 209 2.58 12.65 -2.41
CA PHE A 209 2.36 11.43 -1.65
C PHE A 209 1.31 11.68 -0.57
N GLU A 210 0.54 10.64 -0.25
CA GLU A 210 -0.50 10.69 0.79
C GLU A 210 -0.46 9.48 1.72
N VAL A 211 0.49 8.59 1.49
CA VAL A 211 0.63 7.31 2.19
C VAL A 211 1.88 7.38 3.04
N TRP A 212 1.71 7.16 4.34
CA TRP A 212 2.78 7.01 5.30
C TRP A 212 2.92 5.54 5.70
N ILE A 213 4.15 5.04 5.70
CA ILE A 213 4.48 3.67 6.06
C ILE A 213 5.48 3.71 7.21
N ASP A 214 5.10 3.21 8.38
CA ASP A 214 6.00 3.11 9.54
C ASP A 214 7.14 2.13 9.30
N HIS A 215 8.30 2.41 9.89
CA HIS A 215 9.51 1.58 9.77
C HIS A 215 9.74 0.64 10.96
N GLY A 216 10.82 -0.14 10.95
CA GLY A 216 11.12 -1.20 11.91
C GLY A 216 11.38 -0.80 13.38
N ASN A 217 12.54 -1.21 13.89
CA ASN A 217 12.78 -1.49 15.32
C ASN A 217 12.62 -0.29 16.28
N ASN A 218 12.85 -0.51 17.58
CA ASN A 218 12.55 0.48 18.61
C ASN A 218 13.30 1.83 18.50
N ALA A 219 14.34 1.93 17.65
CA ALA A 219 15.00 3.21 17.37
C ALA A 219 14.18 4.12 16.43
N ASN A 220 13.19 3.56 15.71
CA ASN A 220 12.31 4.27 14.80
C ASN A 220 11.16 4.96 15.55
N VAL A 221 11.52 5.85 16.46
CA VAL A 221 10.58 6.60 17.31
C VAL A 221 9.70 7.56 16.52
N GLN A 222 10.01 7.84 15.26
CA GLN A 222 9.21 8.66 14.36
C GLN A 222 7.91 7.97 13.88
N ASN A 223 7.74 6.69 14.14
CA ASN A 223 6.53 5.99 13.74
C ASN A 223 5.31 6.40 14.56
N PHE A 224 4.12 6.01 14.10
CA PHE A 224 2.85 6.30 14.78
C PHE A 224 2.35 5.07 15.54
N GLY A 225 2.40 5.12 16.88
CA GLY A 225 1.89 4.04 17.73
C GLY A 225 0.36 3.88 17.65
N GLY A 226 -0.36 4.98 17.40
CA GLY A 226 -1.82 5.02 17.51
C GLY A 226 -2.31 4.96 18.95
N ALA A 227 -3.59 5.27 19.17
CA ALA A 227 -4.18 5.31 20.50
C ALA A 227 -4.46 3.92 21.09
N ASP A 228 -4.58 2.89 20.25
CA ASP A 228 -5.22 1.61 20.60
C ASP A 228 -4.23 0.43 20.79
N ARG A 229 -2.91 0.67 20.92
CA ARG A 229 -1.91 -0.42 20.93
C ARG A 229 -0.80 -0.26 21.98
N ASP A 230 -0.85 -1.14 22.98
CA ASP A 230 0.05 -1.15 24.15
C ASP A 230 1.47 -1.71 23.88
N ASP A 231 1.76 -2.32 22.72
CA ASP A 231 3.08 -2.93 22.45
C ASP A 231 3.99 -2.09 21.54
N LEU A 232 3.50 -0.93 21.06
CA LEU A 232 4.20 -0.03 20.14
C LEU A 232 4.58 1.31 20.78
N HIS A 233 4.71 1.38 22.12
CA HIS A 233 4.99 2.61 22.85
C HIS A 233 6.25 3.37 22.40
N TYR A 234 7.22 2.69 21.77
CA TYR A 234 8.43 3.33 21.24
C TYR A 234 8.14 4.21 20.02
N GLN A 235 7.10 3.88 19.24
CA GLN A 235 6.65 4.68 18.12
C GLN A 235 6.00 5.90 18.73
N ALA A 236 6.65 7.05 18.69
CA ALA A 236 6.35 8.24 19.50
C ALA A 236 6.09 9.49 18.66
N GLY A 237 5.95 9.32 17.33
CA GLY A 237 5.74 10.42 16.38
C GLY A 237 4.38 11.09 16.50
N ASP A 238 3.39 10.37 17.01
CA ASP A 238 2.01 10.85 17.22
C ASP A 238 1.66 11.15 18.68
N ASP A 239 2.62 11.11 19.60
CA ASP A 239 2.44 11.45 21.02
C ASP A 239 2.84 12.91 21.30
N PRO A 240 1.91 13.83 21.61
CA PRO A 240 2.23 15.23 21.91
C PRO A 240 3.18 15.45 23.08
N ALA A 241 3.32 14.48 24.00
CA ALA A 241 4.23 14.57 25.13
C ALA A 241 5.67 14.13 24.78
N SER A 242 5.86 13.50 23.62
CA SER A 242 7.15 12.99 23.18
C SER A 242 8.02 14.09 22.53
N PRO A 243 9.34 14.11 22.76
CA PRO A 243 10.26 14.97 22.01
C PRO A 243 10.33 14.62 20.51
N TYR A 244 9.79 13.46 20.11
CA TYR A 244 9.75 12.97 18.74
C TYR A 244 8.42 13.24 18.04
N TYR A 245 7.45 13.87 18.72
CA TYR A 245 6.18 14.29 18.15
C TYR A 245 6.39 15.08 16.85
N HIS A 246 5.59 14.82 15.82
CA HIS A 246 5.65 15.57 14.55
C HIS A 246 4.42 15.42 13.65
N THR A 247 3.35 14.78 14.11
CA THR A 247 2.11 14.67 13.32
C THR A 247 1.51 16.04 12.96
N ASP A 248 1.86 17.08 13.72
CA ASP A 248 1.54 18.47 13.43
C ASP A 248 2.28 19.08 12.25
N LEU A 249 3.33 18.41 11.78
CA LEU A 249 4.08 18.78 10.60
C LEU A 249 3.61 18.02 9.35
N LEU A 250 2.80 16.96 9.50
CA LEU A 250 2.44 16.11 8.38
C LEU A 250 1.76 16.90 7.25
N PRO A 251 2.14 16.63 5.98
CA PRO A 251 1.49 17.22 4.84
C PRO A 251 0.14 16.53 4.58
N ASN A 252 -0.27 16.39 3.31
CA ASN A 252 -1.50 15.74 2.88
C ASN A 252 -1.46 14.19 3.07
N ILE A 253 -0.94 13.69 4.19
CA ILE A 253 -1.02 12.26 4.53
C ILE A 253 -2.46 11.93 4.92
N ARG A 254 -3.01 10.92 4.25
CA ARG A 254 -4.38 10.43 4.47
C ARG A 254 -4.38 9.00 4.97
N PHE A 255 -3.41 8.21 4.50
CA PHE A 255 -3.32 6.77 4.78
C PHE A 255 -2.04 6.46 5.56
N VAL A 256 -2.17 5.65 6.60
CA VAL A 256 -1.06 5.24 7.48
C VAL A 256 -1.06 3.72 7.60
N TRP A 257 0.07 3.11 7.29
CA TRP A 257 0.34 1.75 7.74
C TRP A 257 1.25 1.84 8.97
N GLY A 258 0.70 1.51 10.14
CA GLY A 258 1.46 1.56 11.39
C GLY A 258 1.85 0.20 11.90
N SER A 259 2.86 -0.39 11.25
CA SER A 259 3.52 -1.67 11.50
C SER A 259 2.85 -2.55 12.55
N THR A 260 2.06 -3.53 12.10
CA THR A 260 1.30 -4.38 13.02
C THR A 260 1.98 -5.74 13.12
N ARG A 261 2.48 -6.12 14.30
CA ARG A 261 3.04 -7.47 14.55
C ARG A 261 1.95 -8.55 14.66
N GLY A 262 0.73 -8.26 14.20
CA GLY A 262 -0.45 -9.05 14.46
C GLY A 262 -0.80 -10.06 13.37
N SER A 263 -1.59 -11.06 13.75
CA SER A 263 -2.22 -12.02 12.83
C SER A 263 -3.15 -11.36 11.80
N PHE A 264 -3.59 -10.12 12.00
CA PHE A 264 -4.41 -9.39 11.02
C PHE A 264 -3.72 -9.24 9.66
N GLU A 265 -2.39 -9.12 9.63
CA GLU A 265 -1.62 -9.00 8.39
C GLU A 265 -1.36 -10.34 7.68
N SER A 266 -1.85 -11.46 8.24
CA SER A 266 -1.89 -12.74 7.53
C SER A 266 -3.17 -12.94 6.71
N ARG A 267 -4.10 -11.99 6.78
CA ARG A 267 -5.33 -12.02 5.97
C ARG A 267 -5.06 -11.41 4.60
N LEU A 268 -4.98 -12.27 3.59
CA LEU A 268 -4.77 -11.89 2.19
C LEU A 268 -5.90 -11.00 1.65
N SER A 269 -7.14 -11.52 1.69
CA SER A 269 -8.29 -10.89 1.02
C SER A 269 -9.21 -10.16 2.01
N ARG A 270 -9.56 -8.92 1.69
CA ARG A 270 -10.37 -8.05 2.55
C ARG A 270 -11.49 -7.34 1.80
N PRO A 271 -12.67 -7.14 2.43
CA PRO A 271 -13.73 -6.33 1.83
C PRO A 271 -13.33 -4.86 1.70
N SER A 272 -12.48 -4.34 2.60
CA SER A 272 -11.85 -3.02 2.53
C SER A 272 -10.37 -3.10 2.92
N LEU A 273 -9.53 -2.26 2.32
CA LEU A 273 -8.14 -2.07 2.73
C LEU A 273 -7.98 -1.10 3.89
N ILE A 274 -8.97 -0.23 4.13
CA ILE A 274 -8.86 0.88 5.07
C ILE A 274 -9.69 0.65 6.32
N TYR A 275 -9.21 1.22 7.42
CA TYR A 275 -9.87 1.20 8.72
C TYR A 275 -9.66 2.52 9.43
N ARG A 276 -10.57 2.83 10.34
CA ARG A 276 -10.48 4.07 11.12
C ARG A 276 -9.30 3.96 12.09
N ARG A 277 -8.43 4.95 12.08
CA ARG A 277 -7.31 5.05 13.03
C ARG A 277 -7.33 6.41 13.71
N THR A 278 -7.20 6.40 15.03
CA THR A 278 -7.01 7.61 15.82
C THR A 278 -5.59 7.60 16.36
N LEU A 279 -4.88 8.70 16.11
CA LEU A 279 -3.55 8.96 16.64
C LEU A 279 -3.63 9.48 18.08
N ARG A 280 -2.55 9.39 18.85
CA ARG A 280 -2.55 9.80 20.28
C ARG A 280 -2.77 11.30 20.51
N ASP A 281 -2.52 12.11 19.49
CA ASP A 281 -2.85 13.53 19.44
C ASP A 281 -4.32 13.84 19.09
N GLY A 282 -5.15 12.80 18.88
CA GLY A 282 -6.56 12.91 18.51
C GLY A 282 -6.81 13.08 17.01
N ARG A 283 -5.78 13.16 16.16
CA ARG A 283 -5.97 13.19 14.70
C ARG A 283 -6.58 11.88 14.22
N ARG A 284 -7.52 11.99 13.30
CA ARG A 284 -8.18 10.85 12.65
C ARG A 284 -7.60 10.66 11.26
N MET A 285 -7.15 9.45 10.97
CA MET A 285 -6.56 9.07 9.69
C MET A 285 -7.08 7.70 9.26
N TRP A 286 -6.89 7.36 7.99
CA TRP A 286 -7.15 6.01 7.53
C TRP A 286 -5.94 5.14 7.82
N GLY A 287 -6.11 4.16 8.71
CA GLY A 287 -5.23 3.01 8.73
C GLY A 287 -5.43 2.18 7.45
N PHE A 288 -4.40 1.51 6.96
CA PHE A 288 -4.60 0.49 5.91
C PHE A 288 -3.88 -0.82 6.22
N TYR A 289 -4.40 -1.91 5.66
CA TYR A 289 -3.86 -3.26 5.83
C TYR A 289 -2.84 -3.59 4.74
N ARG A 290 -1.80 -4.33 5.13
CA ARG A 290 -0.87 -5.00 4.20
C ARG A 290 -0.89 -6.50 4.49
N TYR A 291 -0.72 -7.32 3.46
CA TYR A 291 -0.48 -8.75 3.59
C TYR A 291 1.03 -8.98 3.70
N THR A 292 1.50 -9.26 4.91
CA THR A 292 2.94 -9.21 5.25
C THR A 292 3.49 -10.57 5.69
N ASN A 293 2.64 -11.47 6.20
CA ASN A 293 3.07 -12.71 6.85
C ASN A 293 2.10 -13.88 6.63
N LYS A 294 2.54 -15.11 6.90
CA LYS A 294 1.70 -16.33 6.88
C LYS A 294 1.23 -16.77 8.27
N GLY A 295 0.91 -15.80 9.11
CA GLY A 295 0.55 -16.02 10.51
C GLY A 295 1.77 -16.09 11.42
N LEU A 296 1.50 -16.45 12.67
CA LEU A 296 2.52 -16.49 13.73
C LEU A 296 3.19 -17.88 13.79
N ASP A 297 4.47 -17.91 14.15
CA ASP A 297 5.21 -19.13 14.43
C ASP A 297 4.98 -19.64 15.87
N GLY A 298 5.67 -20.73 16.24
CA GLY A 298 5.56 -21.31 17.58
C GLY A 298 6.10 -20.42 18.71
N GLN A 299 6.71 -19.28 18.39
CA GLN A 299 7.20 -18.26 19.31
C GLN A 299 6.34 -16.98 19.24
N ASN A 300 5.14 -17.06 18.66
CA ASN A 300 4.23 -15.93 18.48
C ASN A 300 4.83 -14.78 17.63
N SER A 301 5.80 -15.10 16.76
CA SER A 301 6.45 -14.14 15.86
C SER A 301 5.88 -14.27 14.45
N PRO A 302 5.66 -13.15 13.72
CA PRO A 302 5.14 -13.22 12.36
C PRO A 302 6.09 -13.93 11.40
N ARG A 303 5.55 -14.84 10.59
CA ARG A 303 6.26 -15.49 9.49
C ARG A 303 6.24 -14.60 8.25
N TRP A 304 7.13 -13.61 8.22
CA TRP A 304 7.22 -12.63 7.16
C TRP A 304 7.43 -13.24 5.76
N ILE A 305 6.74 -12.69 4.76
CA ILE A 305 6.81 -13.10 3.35
C ILE A 305 7.01 -11.92 2.39
N TRP A 306 7.35 -10.74 2.91
CA TRP A 306 7.54 -9.49 2.16
C TRP A 306 8.96 -9.34 1.57
N SER A 307 9.49 -10.40 0.96
CA SER A 307 10.79 -10.40 0.27
C SER A 307 10.62 -10.91 -1.16
N PRO A 308 11.45 -10.47 -2.14
CA PRO A 308 11.30 -10.88 -3.53
C PRO A 308 11.45 -12.39 -3.72
N HIS A 309 12.30 -13.03 -2.92
CA HIS A 309 12.47 -14.49 -2.89
C HIS A 309 11.20 -15.26 -2.51
N LEU A 310 10.25 -14.57 -1.87
CA LEU A 310 8.99 -15.11 -1.36
C LEU A 310 7.79 -14.57 -2.15
N LEU A 311 8.00 -13.85 -3.26
CA LEU A 311 6.90 -13.34 -4.10
C LEU A 311 5.94 -14.44 -4.53
N LYS A 312 6.43 -15.63 -4.88
CA LYS A 312 5.59 -16.79 -5.22
C LYS A 312 4.65 -17.23 -4.09
N GLU A 313 4.96 -16.90 -2.84
CA GLU A 313 4.11 -17.20 -1.69
C GLU A 313 2.92 -16.25 -1.58
N GLN A 314 3.05 -15.04 -2.12
CA GLN A 314 2.01 -14.01 -2.17
C GLN A 314 1.26 -14.00 -3.51
N LEU A 315 1.98 -14.02 -4.61
CA LEU A 315 1.49 -13.90 -5.98
C LEU A 315 1.46 -15.28 -6.64
N ASN A 316 0.37 -16.01 -6.45
CA ASN A 316 0.16 -17.33 -7.05
C ASN A 316 -1.32 -17.52 -7.38
N THR A 317 -1.59 -18.54 -8.21
CA THR A 317 -2.93 -18.83 -8.73
C THR A 317 -3.96 -19.05 -7.62
N GLU A 318 -3.58 -19.69 -6.50
CA GLU A 318 -4.51 -19.99 -5.41
C GLU A 318 -4.92 -18.71 -4.67
N ASN A 319 -3.95 -17.86 -4.35
CA ASN A 319 -4.21 -16.56 -3.74
C ASN A 319 -5.06 -15.65 -4.66
N PHE A 320 -4.79 -15.67 -5.96
CA PHE A 320 -5.57 -14.92 -6.95
C PHE A 320 -7.00 -15.46 -7.08
N ARG A 321 -7.17 -16.79 -7.08
CA ARG A 321 -8.50 -17.42 -7.03
C ARG A 321 -9.27 -16.97 -5.80
N GLN A 322 -8.66 -17.03 -4.61
CA GLN A 322 -9.29 -16.59 -3.37
C GLN A 322 -9.71 -15.11 -3.42
N LEU A 323 -8.85 -14.23 -3.94
CA LEU A 323 -9.15 -12.80 -4.09
C LEU A 323 -10.37 -12.57 -5.01
N LYS A 324 -10.41 -13.25 -6.16
CA LYS A 324 -11.47 -13.12 -7.16
C LYS A 324 -12.81 -13.71 -6.70
N GLU A 325 -12.79 -14.81 -5.95
CA GLU A 325 -14.00 -15.41 -5.39
C GLU A 325 -14.59 -14.58 -4.27
N SER A 326 -13.74 -13.98 -3.43
CA SER A 326 -14.17 -13.12 -2.33
C SER A 326 -14.50 -11.69 -2.75
N GLY A 327 -14.21 -11.29 -3.99
CA GLY A 327 -14.37 -9.91 -4.43
C GLY A 327 -13.55 -8.93 -3.59
N GLY A 328 -12.34 -9.33 -3.20
CA GLY A 328 -11.55 -8.65 -2.20
C GLY A 328 -10.49 -7.71 -2.74
N TYR A 329 -10.01 -6.85 -1.85
CA TYR A 329 -8.77 -6.11 -2.03
C TYR A 329 -7.60 -6.85 -1.39
N ALA A 330 -6.38 -6.61 -1.90
CA ALA A 330 -5.13 -6.93 -1.21
C ALA A 330 -4.08 -5.84 -1.42
N ALA A 331 -3.21 -5.67 -0.44
CA ALA A 331 -2.03 -4.82 -0.51
C ALA A 331 -0.82 -5.68 -0.12
N PHE A 332 -0.04 -6.13 -1.10
CA PHE A 332 1.09 -7.02 -0.86
C PHE A 332 2.29 -6.20 -0.38
N ALA A 333 2.72 -6.43 0.87
CA ALA A 333 3.96 -5.82 1.33
C ALA A 333 5.16 -6.50 0.69
N GLN A 334 6.13 -5.71 0.27
CA GLN A 334 7.35 -6.18 -0.36
C GLN A 334 8.54 -5.26 -0.08
N HIS A 335 9.73 -5.82 -0.16
CA HIS A 335 11.01 -5.12 -0.30
C HIS A 335 11.56 -5.47 -1.67
N LEU A 336 11.07 -4.83 -2.74
CA LEU A 336 11.40 -5.25 -4.10
C LEU A 336 12.89 -5.13 -4.42
N GLY A 337 13.58 -4.15 -3.84
CA GLY A 337 15.04 -4.02 -3.83
C GLY A 337 15.66 -4.41 -2.49
N GLY A 338 16.99 -4.36 -2.38
CA GLY A 338 17.70 -4.42 -1.10
C GLY A 338 18.42 -5.74 -0.74
N PRO A 339 17.90 -6.94 -1.02
CA PRO A 339 18.69 -8.15 -0.81
C PRO A 339 19.89 -8.18 -1.75
N SER A 340 21.12 -8.07 -1.21
CA SER A 340 22.37 -8.01 -2.00
C SER A 340 22.66 -9.23 -2.86
N ASN A 341 21.92 -10.33 -2.65
CA ASN A 341 22.00 -11.56 -3.45
C ASN A 341 20.97 -11.58 -4.60
N LEU A 342 20.06 -10.61 -4.66
CA LEU A 342 19.28 -10.27 -5.83
C LEU A 342 20.14 -9.30 -6.65
N ASN A 343 20.83 -9.83 -7.65
CA ASN A 343 21.41 -8.97 -8.67
C ASN A 343 20.26 -8.56 -9.59
N PRO A 344 19.92 -7.28 -9.79
CA PRO A 344 19.09 -6.90 -10.92
C PRO A 344 19.79 -7.37 -12.20
N PRO A 345 19.11 -8.12 -13.06
CA PRO A 345 17.67 -8.42 -13.05
C PRO A 345 17.26 -9.52 -12.05
N PHE A 346 16.06 -9.41 -11.45
CA PHE A 346 15.40 -10.53 -10.74
C PHE A 346 15.66 -11.86 -11.46
N ARG A 347 15.87 -12.95 -10.71
CA ARG A 347 15.96 -14.27 -11.36
C ARG A 347 14.54 -14.71 -11.73
N PRO A 348 14.39 -15.70 -12.63
CA PRO A 348 13.06 -16.17 -13.06
C PRO A 348 12.12 -16.48 -11.90
N LEU A 349 12.62 -17.10 -10.84
CA LEU A 349 11.82 -17.42 -9.65
C LEU A 349 11.24 -16.18 -8.93
N GLU A 350 11.87 -15.02 -9.05
CA GLU A 350 11.42 -13.78 -8.42
C GLU A 350 10.50 -12.95 -9.34
N TYR A 351 10.65 -13.01 -10.67
CA TYR A 351 9.78 -12.24 -11.59
C TYR A 351 8.59 -13.00 -12.18
N GLU A 352 8.62 -14.33 -12.26
CA GLU A 352 7.48 -15.15 -12.73
C GLU A 352 6.16 -14.86 -11.98
N PRO A 353 6.17 -14.66 -10.64
CA PRO A 353 4.95 -14.29 -9.91
C PRO A 353 4.40 -12.91 -10.33
N LEU A 354 5.27 -11.97 -10.70
CA LEU A 354 4.88 -10.65 -11.21
C LEU A 354 4.29 -10.75 -12.63
N GLN A 355 4.86 -11.62 -13.48
CA GLN A 355 4.27 -11.95 -14.79
C GLN A 355 2.89 -12.61 -14.66
N LEU A 356 2.68 -13.45 -13.64
CA LEU A 356 1.36 -14.00 -13.36
C LEU A 356 0.36 -12.91 -12.99
N LEU A 357 0.77 -11.95 -12.15
CA LEU A 357 -0.07 -10.80 -11.80
C LEU A 357 -0.41 -9.94 -13.04
N ALA A 358 0.57 -9.71 -13.92
CA ALA A 358 0.36 -9.00 -15.19
C ALA A 358 -0.70 -9.68 -16.06
N ARG A 359 -0.64 -11.01 -16.19
CA ARG A 359 -1.65 -11.78 -16.93
C ARG A 359 -3.05 -11.65 -16.34
N GLU A 360 -3.19 -11.64 -15.01
CA GLU A 360 -4.48 -11.43 -14.34
C GLU A 360 -5.06 -10.03 -14.63
N GLN A 361 -4.20 -9.00 -14.75
CA GLN A 361 -4.62 -7.67 -15.17
C GLN A 361 -5.03 -7.62 -16.64
N GLU A 362 -4.21 -8.18 -17.52
CA GLU A 362 -4.49 -8.21 -18.97
C GLU A 362 -5.78 -8.94 -19.30
N GLN A 363 -6.09 -10.01 -18.56
CA GLN A 363 -7.33 -10.77 -18.69
C GLN A 363 -8.54 -10.06 -18.09
N GLY A 364 -8.35 -8.92 -17.41
CA GLY A 364 -9.44 -8.18 -16.78
C GLY A 364 -9.95 -8.82 -15.50
N GLU A 365 -9.18 -9.70 -14.86
CA GLU A 365 -9.58 -10.44 -13.67
C GLU A 365 -9.23 -9.69 -12.38
N ILE A 366 -7.99 -9.17 -12.29
CA ILE A 366 -7.48 -8.41 -11.14
C ILE A 366 -6.97 -7.04 -11.58
N LEU A 367 -7.51 -5.98 -10.99
CA LEU A 367 -6.98 -4.63 -11.18
C LEU A 367 -5.69 -4.47 -10.38
N VAL A 368 -4.58 -4.08 -11.00
CA VAL A 368 -3.36 -3.65 -10.31
C VAL A 368 -3.28 -2.13 -10.35
N ALA A 369 -3.07 -1.54 -9.18
CA ALA A 369 -2.91 -0.10 -9.07
C ALA A 369 -1.84 0.23 -8.02
N ARG A 370 -1.21 1.39 -8.20
CA ARG A 370 -0.25 1.91 -7.23
C ARG A 370 -0.93 2.17 -5.89
N THR A 371 -0.16 2.10 -4.81
CA THR A 371 -0.68 2.06 -3.42
C THR A 371 -1.69 3.16 -3.13
N SER A 372 -1.32 4.42 -3.35
CA SER A 372 -2.18 5.59 -3.11
C SER A 372 -3.45 5.58 -3.95
N ARG A 373 -3.37 5.10 -5.20
CA ARG A 373 -4.51 5.06 -6.13
C ARG A 373 -5.52 4.01 -5.69
N LEU A 374 -5.07 2.83 -5.26
CA LEU A 374 -5.97 1.81 -4.77
C LEU A 374 -6.64 2.22 -3.45
N LEU A 375 -5.90 2.86 -2.54
CA LEU A 375 -6.44 3.34 -1.27
C LEU A 375 -7.48 4.45 -1.47
N ARG A 376 -7.21 5.42 -2.35
CA ARG A 376 -8.21 6.43 -2.76
C ARG A 376 -9.43 5.81 -3.41
N TYR A 377 -9.24 4.82 -4.29
CA TYR A 377 -10.35 4.12 -4.90
C TYR A 377 -11.19 3.38 -3.85
N ASN A 378 -10.57 2.69 -2.89
CA ASN A 378 -11.31 2.00 -1.84
C ASN A 378 -12.11 3.00 -0.97
N LEU A 379 -11.54 4.17 -0.65
CA LEU A 379 -12.27 5.25 0.02
C LEU A 379 -13.51 5.68 -0.79
N ALA A 380 -13.34 5.92 -2.09
CA ALA A 380 -14.42 6.32 -2.98
C ALA A 380 -15.49 5.23 -3.13
N ASP A 381 -15.11 3.96 -3.32
CA ASP A 381 -16.04 2.82 -3.40
C ASP A 381 -16.93 2.72 -2.15
N LEU A 382 -16.34 2.94 -0.96
CA LEU A 382 -17.08 2.89 0.29
C LEU A 382 -18.03 4.08 0.45
N PHE A 383 -17.56 5.30 0.16
CA PHE A 383 -18.22 6.52 0.59
C PHE A 383 -18.76 7.42 -0.52
N VAL A 384 -18.76 6.99 -1.79
CA VAL A 384 -19.36 7.77 -2.87
C VAL A 384 -20.88 7.89 -2.68
N ARG A 385 -21.38 9.12 -2.66
CA ARG A 385 -22.80 9.41 -2.62
C ARG A 385 -23.31 9.61 -4.03
N TRP A 386 -24.28 8.79 -4.42
CA TRP A 386 -24.91 8.88 -5.72
C TRP A 386 -26.43 8.69 -5.62
N THR A 387 -27.13 9.23 -6.60
CA THR A 387 -28.57 9.01 -6.82
C THR A 387 -28.79 8.65 -8.29
N ALA A 388 -29.95 8.09 -8.61
CA ALA A 388 -30.33 7.87 -9.99
C ALA A 388 -31.80 8.18 -10.21
N VAL A 389 -32.10 8.77 -11.35
CA VAL A 389 -33.45 9.13 -11.78
C VAL A 389 -33.67 8.67 -13.21
N ARG A 390 -34.88 8.23 -13.52
CA ARG A 390 -35.30 7.90 -14.87
C ARG A 390 -36.30 8.94 -15.35
N ASP A 391 -36.09 9.43 -16.56
CA ASP A 391 -37.01 10.33 -17.23
C ASP A 391 -38.18 9.53 -17.82
N ASP A 392 -39.41 9.89 -17.44
CA ASP A 392 -40.61 9.12 -17.82
C ASP A 392 -40.95 9.22 -19.32
N VAL A 393 -40.45 10.24 -20.02
CA VAL A 393 -40.77 10.49 -21.43
C VAL A 393 -39.76 9.80 -22.35
N SER A 394 -38.47 10.05 -22.14
CA SER A 394 -37.37 9.50 -22.94
C SER A 394 -36.91 8.13 -22.48
N GLY A 395 -37.24 7.74 -21.24
CA GLY A 395 -36.73 6.52 -20.61
C GLY A 395 -35.27 6.61 -20.18
N ALA A 396 -34.58 7.73 -20.41
CA ALA A 396 -33.18 7.92 -20.09
C ALA A 396 -32.94 7.93 -18.58
N VAL A 397 -31.80 7.40 -18.14
CA VAL A 397 -31.41 7.32 -16.73
C VAL A 397 -30.22 8.23 -16.48
N THR A 398 -30.29 9.07 -15.46
CA THR A 398 -29.15 9.87 -15.00
C THR A 398 -28.71 9.35 -13.64
N ILE A 399 -27.44 8.98 -13.53
CA ILE A 399 -26.76 8.61 -12.29
C ILE A 399 -25.94 9.82 -11.85
N ASP A 400 -26.34 10.49 -10.79
CA ASP A 400 -25.65 11.68 -10.29
C ASP A 400 -24.79 11.37 -9.08
N ILE A 401 -23.48 11.56 -9.22
CA ILE A 401 -22.50 11.51 -8.12
C ILE A 401 -22.43 12.91 -7.52
N SER A 402 -22.73 13.03 -6.23
CA SER A 402 -22.87 14.33 -5.56
C SER A 402 -21.75 14.65 -4.58
N ALA A 403 -21.19 13.62 -3.91
CA ALA A 403 -20.15 13.77 -2.91
C ALA A 403 -19.38 12.47 -2.65
N ILE A 404 -18.25 12.56 -1.94
CA ILE A 404 -17.65 11.46 -1.18
C ILE A 404 -17.79 11.81 0.30
N ASP A 405 -18.43 10.95 1.07
CA ASP A 405 -18.73 11.14 2.50
C ASP A 405 -17.64 10.55 3.40
N ASP A 406 -16.44 11.13 3.34
CA ASP A 406 -15.31 10.69 4.17
C ASP A 406 -15.60 10.97 5.67
N PRO A 407 -15.70 9.93 6.53
CA PRO A 407 -15.95 10.12 7.97
C PRO A 407 -14.83 10.84 8.74
N HIS A 408 -13.64 10.98 8.16
CA HIS A 408 -12.48 11.66 8.76
C HIS A 408 -12.35 13.10 8.27
N LEU A 409 -12.42 13.32 6.96
CA LEU A 409 -12.23 14.63 6.33
C LEU A 409 -13.53 15.39 6.08
N GLY A 410 -14.68 14.75 6.29
CA GLY A 410 -16.00 15.29 5.98
C GLY A 410 -16.39 15.06 4.52
N SER A 411 -17.64 15.37 4.19
CA SER A 411 -18.14 15.26 2.82
C SER A 411 -17.49 16.30 1.92
N TYR A 412 -17.00 15.87 0.76
CA TYR A 412 -16.47 16.77 -0.27
C TYR A 412 -17.00 16.42 -1.66
N THR A 413 -16.85 17.37 -2.58
CA THR A 413 -17.20 17.15 -3.99
C THR A 413 -16.00 16.50 -4.68
N PRO A 414 -16.14 15.29 -5.23
CA PRO A 414 -15.02 14.66 -5.91
C PRO A 414 -14.68 15.40 -7.19
N GLU A 415 -13.39 15.44 -7.52
CA GLU A 415 -12.92 15.67 -8.89
C GLU A 415 -12.99 14.37 -9.70
N ILE A 416 -12.83 14.46 -11.02
CA ILE A 416 -12.87 13.27 -11.90
C ILE A 416 -11.90 12.18 -11.44
N ASN A 417 -10.72 12.57 -10.95
CA ASN A 417 -9.69 11.63 -10.51
C ASN A 417 -10.04 10.89 -9.21
N ASP A 418 -10.95 11.42 -8.40
CA ASP A 418 -11.40 10.76 -7.16
C ASP A 418 -12.40 9.64 -7.43
N ILE A 419 -13.10 9.69 -8.57
CA ILE A 419 -14.22 8.79 -8.93
C ILE A 419 -13.92 7.92 -10.15
N ARG A 420 -12.68 7.90 -10.64
CA ARG A 420 -12.26 6.96 -11.68
C ARG A 420 -12.50 5.53 -11.23
N GLY A 421 -13.06 4.73 -12.13
CA GLY A 421 -13.39 3.34 -11.85
C GLY A 421 -14.73 3.11 -11.14
N ILE A 422 -15.39 4.15 -10.61
CA ILE A 422 -16.76 4.00 -10.10
C ILE A 422 -17.64 3.53 -11.25
N THR A 423 -18.24 2.36 -11.06
CA THR A 423 -18.92 1.61 -12.11
C THR A 423 -20.26 1.11 -11.57
N PHE A 424 -21.26 1.09 -12.44
CA PHE A 424 -22.60 0.60 -12.15
C PHE A 424 -22.98 -0.52 -13.12
N SER A 425 -23.42 -1.65 -12.58
CA SER A 425 -24.13 -2.69 -13.33
C SER A 425 -25.57 -2.24 -13.57
N CYS A 426 -26.07 -2.38 -14.80
CA CYS A 426 -27.41 -1.91 -15.15
C CYS A 426 -28.07 -2.71 -16.28
N SER A 427 -29.39 -2.58 -16.43
CA SER A 427 -30.16 -3.25 -17.48
C SER A 427 -29.69 -2.88 -18.89
N ASP A 428 -29.55 -1.58 -19.17
CA ASP A 428 -29.02 -1.09 -20.45
C ASP A 428 -28.08 0.10 -20.21
N PRO A 429 -26.75 -0.09 -20.32
CA PRO A 429 -25.81 0.99 -20.08
C PRO A 429 -25.96 2.12 -21.11
N PHE A 430 -26.54 1.91 -22.29
CA PHE A 430 -26.66 2.96 -23.30
C PHE A 430 -27.84 3.91 -23.03
N GLN A 431 -28.75 3.56 -22.12
CA GLN A 431 -29.79 4.45 -21.62
C GLN A 431 -29.34 5.31 -20.43
N ALA A 432 -28.16 5.03 -19.85
CA ALA A 432 -27.69 5.71 -18.65
C ALA A 432 -26.60 6.77 -18.95
N THR A 433 -26.61 7.88 -18.21
CA THR A 433 -25.55 8.90 -18.18
C THR A 433 -25.04 9.06 -16.76
N ILE A 434 -23.73 9.32 -16.60
CA ILE A 434 -23.15 9.71 -15.30
C ILE A 434 -22.99 11.22 -15.27
N ALA A 435 -23.48 11.84 -14.21
CA ALA A 435 -23.31 13.24 -13.89
C ALA A 435 -22.49 13.41 -12.60
N LEU A 436 -21.81 14.55 -12.50
CA LEU A 436 -21.16 15.03 -11.29
C LEU A 436 -21.84 16.34 -10.88
N LYS A 437 -22.58 16.31 -9.78
CA LYS A 437 -23.41 17.42 -9.28
C LYS A 437 -24.36 17.97 -10.34
N GLY A 438 -25.10 17.08 -10.98
CA GLY A 438 -26.09 17.40 -12.01
C GLY A 438 -25.50 17.79 -13.37
N LYS A 439 -24.17 17.90 -13.49
CA LYS A 439 -23.51 18.15 -14.78
C LYS A 439 -23.07 16.82 -15.40
N PRO A 440 -23.57 16.44 -16.60
CA PRO A 440 -23.08 15.25 -17.30
C PRO A 440 -21.56 15.27 -17.45
N LEU A 441 -20.93 14.13 -17.19
CA LEU A 441 -19.51 13.95 -17.46
C LEU A 441 -19.24 13.91 -18.96
N ASP A 442 -18.05 14.35 -19.35
CA ASP A 442 -17.57 14.24 -20.73
C ASP A 442 -17.61 12.76 -21.17
N PRO A 443 -18.22 12.43 -22.33
CA PRO A 443 -18.23 11.08 -22.87
C PRO A 443 -16.85 10.43 -22.98
N ALA A 444 -15.77 11.20 -23.13
CA ALA A 444 -14.40 10.70 -23.14
C ALA A 444 -13.98 10.02 -21.82
N TRP A 445 -14.67 10.31 -20.72
CA TRP A 445 -14.47 9.66 -19.42
C TRP A 445 -15.40 8.49 -19.16
N ILE A 446 -16.35 8.18 -20.05
CA ILE A 446 -17.37 7.17 -19.80
C ILE A 446 -17.04 5.88 -20.56
N VAL A 447 -17.01 4.76 -19.85
CA VAL A 447 -16.90 3.42 -20.41
C VAL A 447 -18.23 2.69 -20.29
N ARG A 448 -18.59 1.94 -21.34
CA ARG A 448 -19.84 1.18 -21.42
C ARG A 448 -19.54 -0.23 -21.91
N HIS A 449 -20.13 -1.22 -21.25
CA HIS A 449 -20.00 -2.63 -21.57
C HIS A 449 -21.38 -3.23 -21.74
N ARG A 450 -21.64 -3.85 -22.88
CA ARG A 450 -22.89 -4.59 -23.12
C ARG A 450 -23.08 -5.69 -22.08
N PRO A 451 -24.33 -6.14 -21.86
CA PRO A 451 -24.60 -7.25 -20.97
C PRO A 451 -23.70 -8.46 -21.21
N ASP A 452 -23.13 -8.98 -20.13
CA ASP A 452 -22.39 -10.24 -20.13
C ASP A 452 -23.34 -11.43 -19.85
N GLY A 453 -22.79 -12.60 -19.54
CA GLY A 453 -23.58 -13.80 -19.19
C GLY A 453 -24.50 -13.65 -17.97
N THR A 454 -24.42 -12.54 -17.22
CA THR A 454 -25.33 -12.22 -16.11
C THR A 454 -26.61 -11.50 -16.56
N GLY A 455 -26.68 -11.05 -17.81
CA GLY A 455 -27.81 -10.28 -18.33
C GLY A 455 -27.80 -8.79 -17.99
N PHE A 456 -26.75 -8.29 -17.32
CA PHE A 456 -26.57 -6.86 -17.01
C PHE A 456 -25.32 -6.29 -17.69
N GLY A 457 -25.45 -5.10 -18.28
CA GLY A 457 -24.31 -4.33 -18.77
C GLY A 457 -23.66 -3.50 -17.66
N ALA A 458 -22.65 -2.72 -18.02
CA ALA A 458 -21.99 -1.80 -17.11
C ALA A 458 -21.76 -0.42 -17.73
N ILE A 459 -21.91 0.62 -16.91
CA ILE A 459 -21.52 2.00 -17.20
C ILE A 459 -20.59 2.46 -16.08
N GLY A 460 -19.44 3.05 -16.41
CA GLY A 460 -18.50 3.53 -15.40
C GLY A 460 -17.65 4.67 -15.88
N ILE A 461 -16.88 5.22 -14.94
CA ILE A 461 -15.89 6.25 -15.23
C ILE A 461 -14.57 5.56 -15.54
N ALA A 462 -13.96 5.90 -16.67
CA ALA A 462 -12.73 5.30 -17.17
C ALA A 462 -11.64 5.26 -16.10
N TRP A 463 -11.05 4.08 -15.91
CA TRP A 463 -9.87 3.92 -15.06
C TRP A 463 -8.70 4.76 -15.59
N HIS A 464 -7.67 4.93 -14.76
CA HIS A 464 -6.44 5.60 -15.19
C HIS A 464 -5.83 4.86 -16.38
N GLN A 465 -5.41 5.63 -17.41
CA GLN A 465 -4.60 5.06 -18.48
C GLN A 465 -3.23 4.64 -17.92
N ALA A 466 -2.73 3.51 -18.38
CA ALA A 466 -1.40 3.04 -18.03
C ALA A 466 -0.36 4.03 -18.58
N ASP A 467 0.45 4.61 -17.70
CA ASP A 467 1.63 5.37 -18.10
C ASP A 467 2.80 4.38 -18.26
N GLN A 468 3.10 4.04 -19.50
CA GLN A 468 4.11 3.05 -19.84
C GLN A 468 5.44 3.68 -20.26
N ARG A 469 5.59 5.00 -20.08
CA ARG A 469 6.83 5.69 -20.40
C ARG A 469 7.93 5.23 -19.46
N ASN A 470 9.12 5.00 -20.04
CA ASN A 470 10.31 4.72 -19.25
C ASN A 470 10.85 6.01 -18.62
N TYR A 471 10.79 6.06 -17.28
CA TYR A 471 11.26 7.19 -16.47
C TYR A 471 12.60 6.90 -15.78
N ARG A 472 13.23 5.75 -16.05
CA ARG A 472 14.47 5.36 -15.40
C ARG A 472 15.53 6.45 -15.57
N VAL A 473 16.03 6.94 -14.43
CA VAL A 473 17.19 7.82 -14.39
C VAL A 473 18.43 6.95 -14.65
N ASN A 474 19.11 7.22 -15.77
CA ASN A 474 20.37 6.55 -16.08
C ASN A 474 21.48 7.16 -15.21
N ASP A 475 21.97 6.39 -14.25
CA ASP A 475 23.15 6.72 -13.46
C ASP A 475 24.41 6.49 -14.30
N ARG A 476 24.53 7.19 -15.43
CA ARG A 476 25.84 7.31 -16.09
C ARG A 476 26.60 8.37 -15.31
N PRO A 477 27.81 8.06 -14.79
CA PRO A 477 28.64 9.10 -14.21
C PRO A 477 28.86 10.18 -15.27
N ARG A 478 28.56 11.43 -14.92
CA ARG A 478 29.02 12.59 -15.70
C ARG A 478 30.52 12.77 -15.51
#